data_AF-A0A328U791-F1
#
_entry.id   AF-A0A328U791-F1
#
_cell.length_a   1.000
_cell.length_b   1.000
_cell.length_c   1.000
_cell.angle_alpha   90.00
_cell.angle_beta   90.00
_cell.angle_gamma   90.00
#
_symmetry.space_group_name_H-M   'P 1'
#
loop_
_entity.id
_entity.type
_entity.pdbx_description
1 polymer ?
#
loop_
_entity_poly.entity_id
_entity_poly.type
_entity_poly.pdbx_seq_one_letter_code
_entity_poly.pdbx_strand_id
1 'polypeptide(L)' 'MNKALLSSKNMCWCTPQDFFDKLNQEFQFVLDPAATDKTAKCPLYYTPETDGLSQSWDRGGAVFCNPPYGREIGKWVKKA' A
#
# COMPACT_ATOMS: atom_id res chain seq x y z
N MET A 1 -5.24 2.46 -30.46
CA MET A 1 -4.41 2.05 -29.31
C MET A 1 -4.05 3.28 -28.49
N ASN A 2 -4.60 3.42 -27.29
CA ASN A 2 -4.39 4.60 -26.45
C ASN A 2 -3.02 4.53 -25.75
N LYS A 3 -2.09 5.40 -26.16
CA LYS A 3 -0.73 5.56 -25.59
C LYS A 3 -0.70 6.01 -24.12
N ALA A 4 -1.85 6.24 -23.48
CA ALA A 4 -1.96 6.72 -22.12
C ALA A 4 -1.75 5.64 -21.03
N LEU A 5 -1.74 4.35 -21.40
CA LEU A 5 -1.59 3.24 -20.44
C LEU A 5 -0.14 2.90 -20.06
N LEU A 6 0.86 3.63 -20.60
CA LEU A 6 2.29 3.38 -20.37
C LEU A 6 3.04 4.61 -19.82
N SER A 7 2.32 5.59 -19.28
CA SER A 7 2.92 6.74 -18.63
C SER A 7 3.19 6.44 -17.16
N SER A 8 4.40 6.00 -16.83
CA SER A 8 4.93 5.82 -15.46
C SER A 8 5.13 7.13 -14.68
N LYS A 9 4.62 8.27 -15.18
CA LYS A 9 4.91 9.60 -14.63
C LYS A 9 4.24 9.92 -13.30
N ASN A 10 3.25 9.14 -12.85
CA ASN A 10 2.67 9.23 -11.51
C ASN A 10 2.35 7.82 -11.00
N MET A 11 3.26 7.24 -10.21
CA MET A 11 3.10 5.88 -9.65
C MET A 11 2.40 5.87 -8.29
N CYS A 12 2.09 7.03 -7.71
CA CYS A 12 1.33 7.17 -6.47
C CYS A 12 -0.17 7.26 -6.77
N TRP A 13 -0.79 6.15 -7.20
CA TRP A 13 -2.25 6.02 -7.20
C TRP A 13 -2.69 5.71 -5.77
N CYS A 14 -2.70 6.72 -4.92
CA CYS A 14 -3.18 6.58 -3.56
C CYS A 14 -4.65 6.18 -3.56
N THR A 15 -5.00 5.22 -2.70
CA THR A 15 -6.38 4.82 -2.49
C THR A 15 -7.19 6.01 -1.97
N PRO A 16 -8.31 6.39 -2.62
CA PRO A 16 -9.19 7.43 -2.12
C PRO A 16 -9.63 7.14 -0.68
N GLN A 17 -9.70 8.17 0.17
CA GLN A 17 -9.99 7.98 1.61
C GLN A 17 -11.33 7.28 1.83
N ASP A 18 -12.39 7.77 1.21
CA ASP A 18 -13.74 7.19 1.35
C ASP A 18 -13.83 5.72 0.92
N PHE A 19 -12.98 5.28 -0.01
CA PHE A 19 -12.92 3.88 -0.41
C PHE A 19 -12.18 3.04 0.63
N PHE A 20 -11.05 3.55 1.13
CA PHE A 20 -10.33 2.90 2.23
C PHE A 20 -11.22 2.80 3.48
N ASP A 21 -11.95 3.85 3.85
CA ASP A 21 -12.76 3.88 5.07
C ASP A 21 -13.85 2.80 5.06
N LYS A 22 -14.47 2.55 3.91
CA LYS A 22 -15.46 1.45 3.74
C LYS A 22 -14.83 0.09 3.98
N LEU A 23 -13.63 -0.14 3.44
CA LEU A 23 -12.89 -1.39 3.66
C LEU A 23 -12.43 -1.49 5.12
N ASN A 24 -11.93 -0.40 5.67
CA ASN A 24 -11.43 -0.37 7.04
C ASN A 24 -12.55 -0.61 8.06
N GLN A 25 -13.76 -0.16 7.78
CA GLN A 25 -14.93 -0.48 8.59
C GLN A 25 -15.17 -2.00 8.68
N GLU A 26 -14.95 -2.74 7.60
CA GLU A 26 -15.13 -4.20 7.54
C GLU A 26 -13.93 -4.97 8.10
N PHE A 27 -12.71 -4.59 7.71
CA PHE A 27 -11.51 -5.39 7.98
C PHE A 27 -10.67 -4.89 9.16
N GLN A 28 -10.90 -3.65 9.63
CA GLN A 28 -10.19 -3.02 10.75
C GLN A 28 -8.66 -3.17 10.59
N PHE A 29 -8.11 -2.58 9.53
CA PHE A 29 -6.70 -2.74 9.18
C PHE A 29 -5.78 -2.16 10.25
N VAL A 30 -4.72 -2.90 10.57
CA VAL A 30 -3.77 -2.53 11.63
C VAL A 30 -2.44 -2.04 11.08
N LEU A 31 -2.15 -2.25 9.78
CA LEU A 31 -0.88 -1.92 9.16
C LEU A 31 -1.05 -1.51 7.70
N ASP A 32 -0.33 -0.47 7.29
CA ASP A 32 -0.11 -0.09 5.89
C ASP A 32 1.40 -0.16 5.55
N PRO A 33 1.90 -1.28 5.00
CA PRO A 33 3.32 -1.50 4.83
C PRO A 33 3.91 -0.79 3.61
N ALA A 34 3.07 -0.14 2.79
CA ALA A 34 3.48 0.45 1.52
C ALA A 34 2.97 1.89 1.39
N ALA A 35 3.34 2.72 2.36
CA ALA A 35 2.85 4.08 2.50
C ALA A 35 3.97 5.13 2.51
N THR A 36 3.58 6.39 2.68
CA THR A 36 4.43 7.51 3.07
C THR A 36 3.72 8.23 4.22
N ASP A 37 4.40 9.12 4.93
CA ASP A 37 3.79 9.93 6.01
C ASP A 37 2.54 10.71 5.55
N LYS A 38 2.44 11.02 4.26
CA LYS A 38 1.32 11.77 3.67
C LYS A 38 0.17 10.89 3.19
N THR A 39 0.43 9.60 2.95
CA THR A 39 -0.50 8.71 2.25
C THR A 39 -0.92 7.49 3.07
N ALA A 40 -0.32 7.32 4.25
CA ALA A 40 -0.62 6.23 5.17
C ALA A 40 -2.12 6.15 5.47
N LYS A 41 -2.65 4.93 5.39
CA LYS A 41 -4.05 4.64 5.70
C LYS A 41 -4.26 4.06 7.08
N CYS A 42 -3.20 3.53 7.67
CA CYS A 42 -3.21 3.02 9.04
C CYS A 42 -2.28 3.86 9.92
N PRO A 43 -2.54 3.98 11.24
CA PRO A 43 -1.62 4.65 12.18
C PRO A 43 -0.24 3.99 12.25
N LEU A 44 -0.20 2.66 12.09
CA LEU A 44 1.04 1.91 11.91
C LEU A 44 1.28 1.71 10.42
N TYR A 45 2.43 2.17 9.94
CA TYR A 45 2.80 2.08 8.54
C TYR A 45 4.32 2.04 8.37
N TYR A 46 4.75 1.64 7.17
CA TYR A 46 6.14 1.74 6.76
C TYR A 46 6.25 2.70 5.57
N THR A 47 7.33 3.47 5.58
CA THR A 47 7.75 4.34 4.48
C THR A 47 8.77 3.65 3.59
N PRO A 48 9.08 4.17 2.39
CA PRO A 48 10.15 3.64 1.55
C PRO A 48 11.49 3.56 2.28
N GLU A 49 11.77 4.49 3.21
CA GLU A 49 13.00 4.53 4.00
C GLU A 49 13.05 3.40 5.04
N THR A 50 11.91 2.98 5.59
CA THR A 50 11.82 1.87 6.57
C THR A 50 11.62 0.50 5.93
N ASP A 51 11.49 0.45 4.60
CA ASP A 51 11.33 -0.74 3.77
C ASP A 51 10.35 -1.78 4.32
N GLY A 52 9.06 -1.60 4.01
CA GLY A 52 8.01 -2.52 4.45
C GLY A 52 8.15 -3.98 3.98
N LEU A 53 8.98 -4.28 2.97
CA LEU A 53 9.26 -5.66 2.57
C LEU A 53 10.21 -6.35 3.55
N SER A 54 11.11 -5.59 4.19
CA SER A 54 12.04 -6.11 5.20
C SER A 54 11.40 -6.33 6.57
N GLN A 55 10.27 -5.67 6.85
CA GLN A 55 9.64 -5.65 8.17
C GLN A 55 8.62 -6.80 8.37
N SER A 56 8.31 -7.11 9.63
CA SER A 56 7.20 -8.01 9.95
C SER A 56 5.85 -7.35 9.65
N TRP A 57 4.93 -8.15 9.08
CA TRP A 57 3.53 -7.78 8.87
C TRP A 57 2.60 -8.40 9.92
N ASP A 58 3.12 -9.30 10.75
CA ASP A 58 2.38 -9.88 11.86
C ASP A 58 2.23 -8.84 12.98
N ARG A 59 1.07 -8.18 12.98
CA ARG A 59 0.67 -7.13 13.92
C ARG A 59 -0.64 -7.48 14.63
N GLY A 60 -1.08 -8.74 14.55
CA GLY A 60 -2.31 -9.20 15.18
C GLY A 60 -3.62 -8.72 14.51
N GLY A 61 -3.58 -8.38 13.22
CA GLY A 61 -4.76 -7.94 12.47
C GLY A 61 -4.55 -7.86 10.96
N ALA A 62 -5.57 -7.41 10.23
CA ALA A 62 -5.53 -7.32 8.77
C ALA A 62 -4.55 -6.24 8.30
N VAL A 63 -3.88 -6.49 7.18
CA VAL A 63 -2.90 -5.56 6.59
C VAL A 63 -3.46 -4.98 5.30
N PHE A 64 -3.49 -3.66 5.19
CA PHE A 64 -3.85 -2.95 3.96
C PHE A 64 -2.58 -2.70 3.16
N CYS A 65 -2.43 -3.30 1.98
CA CYS A 65 -1.22 -3.16 1.18
C CYS A 65 -1.52 -2.60 -0.22
N ASN A 66 -1.11 -1.36 -0.49
CA ASN A 66 -1.21 -0.74 -1.81
C ASN A 66 0.17 -0.23 -2.30
N PRO A 67 1.09 -1.14 -2.68
CA PRO A 67 2.44 -0.77 -3.08
C PRO A 67 2.50 -0.14 -4.46
N PRO A 68 3.57 0.61 -4.77
CA PRO A 68 3.75 1.19 -6.10
C PRO A 68 3.73 0.09 -7.16
N TYR A 69 2.85 0.27 -8.15
CA TYR A 69 2.76 -0.63 -9.29
C TYR A 69 4.04 -0.56 -10.11
N GLY A 70 4.57 -1.71 -10.55
CA GLY A 70 5.81 -1.74 -11.32
C GLY A 70 6.52 -3.07 -11.22
N ARG A 71 7.82 -3.10 -11.55
CA ARG A 71 8.62 -4.34 -11.58
C ARG A 71 8.68 -5.05 -10.22
N GLU A 72 8.56 -4.29 -9.12
CA GLU A 72 8.73 -4.81 -7.77
C GLU A 72 7.44 -5.38 -7.16
N ILE A 73 6.28 -5.26 -7.83
CA ILE A 73 4.98 -5.72 -7.30
C ILE A 73 5.01 -7.20 -6.92
N GLY A 74 5.75 -8.02 -7.68
CA GLY A 74 5.89 -9.45 -7.40
C GLY A 74 6.52 -9.76 -6.04
N LYS A 75 7.35 -8.86 -5.49
CA LYS A 75 7.94 -9.03 -4.16
C LYS A 75 6.89 -8.85 -3.06
N TRP A 76 5.98 -7.89 -3.24
CA TRP A 76 4.87 -7.64 -2.31
C TRP A 76 3.88 -8.80 -2.30
N VAL A 77 3.51 -9.30 -3.49
CA VAL A 77 2.62 -10.46 -3.63
C VAL A 77 3.24 -11.72 -3.01
N LYS A 78 4.55 -11.91 -3.13
CA LYS A 78 5.24 -13.07 -2.52
C LYS A 78 5.27 -13.02 -0.99
N LYS A 79 5.23 -11.83 -0.40
CA LYS A 79 5.32 -11.64 1.05
C LYS A 79 3.94 -11.70 1.74
N ALA A 80 2.92 -11.21 1.05
CA ALA A 80 1.54 -11.13 1.53
C ALA A 80 0.92 -12.51 1.82
#